data_AF-A0A7V4AQT7-F1
#
_entry.id   AF-A0A7V4AQT7-F1
#
_cell.length_a   1.000
_cell.length_b   1.000
_cell.length_c   1.000
_cell.angle_alpha   90.00
_cell.angle_beta   90.00
_cell.angle_gamma   90.00
#
_symmetry.space_group_name_H-M   'P 1'
#
loop_
_entity.id
_entity.type
_entity.pdbx_description
1 polymer ?
#
loop_
_entity_poly.entity_id
_entity_poly.type
_entity_poly.pdbx_seq_one_letter_code
_entity_poly.pdbx_strand_id
1 'polypeptide(L)'
;MSATARRSLLALLVPLFALVVWLQVQMDPMRKRYQPGKVTNIEIGTQFVAATLIGLKEVVAGLLWVRADEFFHSGNYAAVIPIVRIVTWLDPHQIDVYDTGAWHLSYNFTDSQERSDRRYIPPAQALYREGIANNPDIYDLYFAQGWMNFHKVLDFKKAIEAFTEANKRPAVDPSTGKKRMRPQFVGHTLAHAYRKDGQIDRAIEQWRQNIKDNERYVRESRDPGEQVMVDVARNNLNQLLREKEERSRLKPVKNVHFDAQWQFLGPRKFRVFGTLDLPTGARVRLVLRDKNFKEQQFQKFSWDIDTNQTILIDDLYVKDGRFSRTIDIERDVSIYPLKAEEYVMTFTFNPLTAPDFVQDVVGFKGEGLADQKYLVVRNGVRMLEKSFIIKRNQLL
;
A
#
# COMPACT_ATOMS: atom_id res chain seq x y z
N MET A 1 -34.67 -39.31 -20.94
CA MET A 1 -35.25 -37.97 -20.64
C MET A 1 -36.53 -37.79 -21.42
N SER A 2 -37.63 -37.36 -20.78
CA SER A 2 -38.90 -37.09 -21.46
C SER A 2 -38.80 -35.86 -22.37
N ALA A 3 -39.62 -35.80 -23.43
CA ALA A 3 -39.67 -34.66 -24.36
C ALA A 3 -39.99 -33.32 -23.65
N THR A 4 -40.73 -33.39 -22.54
CA THR A 4 -41.04 -32.27 -21.66
C THR A 4 -39.80 -31.75 -20.94
N ALA A 5 -38.96 -32.63 -20.39
CA ALA A 5 -37.70 -32.24 -19.75
C ALA A 5 -36.73 -31.59 -20.74
N ARG A 6 -36.74 -32.02 -22.00
CA ARG A 6 -35.91 -31.45 -23.07
C ARG A 6 -36.34 -30.04 -23.48
N ARG A 7 -37.65 -29.77 -23.52
CA ARG A 7 -38.21 -28.44 -23.80
C ARG A 7 -37.99 -27.46 -22.65
N SER A 8 -38.10 -27.90 -21.40
CA SER A 8 -37.78 -27.07 -20.22
C SER A 8 -36.30 -26.72 -20.13
N LEU A 9 -35.40 -27.65 -20.50
CA LEU A 9 -33.96 -27.39 -20.59
C LEU A 9 -33.60 -26.39 -21.70
N LEU A 10 -34.24 -26.51 -22.86
CA LEU A 10 -34.06 -25.55 -23.96
C LEU A 10 -34.58 -24.15 -23.60
N ALA A 11 -35.70 -24.06 -22.87
CA ALA A 11 -36.24 -22.79 -22.38
C ALA A 11 -35.34 -22.11 -21.33
N LEU A 12 -34.57 -22.89 -20.55
CA LEU A 12 -33.55 -22.38 -19.62
C LEU A 12 -32.23 -22.02 -20.32
N LEU A 13 -31.87 -22.72 -21.39
CA LEU A 13 -30.62 -22.48 -22.14
C LEU A 13 -30.64 -21.16 -22.92
N VAL A 14 -31.78 -20.75 -23.47
CA VAL A 14 -31.91 -19.50 -24.24
C VAL A 14 -31.57 -18.25 -23.41
N PRO A 15 -32.13 -18.02 -22.21
CA PRO A 15 -31.75 -16.88 -21.36
C PRO A 15 -30.32 -17.03 -20.81
N LEU A 16 -29.85 -18.26 -20.58
CA LEU A 16 -28.46 -18.53 -20.19
C LEU A 16 -27.48 -18.07 -21.27
N PHE A 17 -27.77 -18.41 -22.52
CA PHE A 17 -26.96 -18.03 -23.68
C PHE A 17 -27.03 -16.52 -23.93
N ALA A 18 -28.21 -15.91 -23.76
CA ALA A 18 -28.35 -14.46 -23.83
C ALA A 18 -27.51 -13.75 -22.76
N LEU A 19 -27.42 -14.29 -21.53
CA LEU A 19 -26.56 -13.73 -20.49
C LEU A 19 -25.07 -13.95 -20.80
N VAL A 20 -24.67 -15.12 -21.29
CA VAL A 20 -23.28 -15.39 -21.71
C VAL A 20 -22.85 -14.39 -22.79
N VAL A 21 -23.69 -14.19 -23.80
CA VAL A 21 -23.44 -13.22 -24.88
C VAL A 21 -23.39 -11.80 -24.31
N TRP A 22 -24.28 -11.45 -23.39
CA TRP A 22 -24.26 -10.13 -22.74
C TRP A 22 -22.99 -9.90 -21.91
N LEU A 23 -22.56 -10.89 -21.11
CA LEU A 23 -21.31 -10.83 -20.34
C LEU A 23 -20.08 -10.75 -21.24
N GLN A 24 -20.03 -11.55 -22.33
CA GLN A 24 -18.96 -11.45 -23.32
C GLN A 24 -18.92 -10.06 -23.98
N VAL A 25 -20.07 -9.47 -24.32
CA VAL A 25 -20.13 -8.11 -24.87
C VAL A 25 -19.64 -7.06 -23.88
N GLN A 26 -19.86 -7.24 -22.57
CA GLN A 26 -19.31 -6.34 -21.54
C GLN A 26 -17.81 -6.56 -21.32
N MET A 27 -17.32 -7.80 -21.45
CA MET A 27 -15.92 -8.16 -21.20
C MET A 27 -15.00 -7.98 -22.41
N ASP A 28 -15.49 -8.10 -23.63
CA ASP A 28 -14.70 -8.02 -24.86
C ASP A 28 -14.00 -6.67 -25.07
N PRO A 29 -14.62 -5.51 -24.74
CA PRO A 29 -13.93 -4.23 -24.75
C PRO A 29 -12.77 -4.19 -23.75
N MET A 30 -12.91 -4.84 -22.59
CA MET A 30 -11.82 -4.97 -21.61
C MET A 30 -10.72 -5.90 -22.13
N ARG A 31 -11.09 -7.05 -22.70
CA ARG A 31 -10.15 -8.04 -23.25
C ARG A 31 -9.31 -7.48 -24.40
N LYS A 32 -9.91 -6.71 -25.32
CA LYS A 32 -9.20 -6.08 -26.45
C LYS A 32 -8.22 -5.00 -26.02
N ARG A 33 -8.44 -4.37 -24.86
CA ARG A 33 -7.62 -3.25 -24.36
C ARG A 33 -6.33 -3.72 -23.65
N TYR A 34 -6.25 -4.99 -23.25
CA TYR A 34 -5.18 -5.50 -22.39
C TYR A 34 -4.54 -6.81 -22.89
N GLN A 35 -4.31 -6.96 -24.20
CA GLN A 35 -3.44 -8.02 -24.75
C GLN A 35 -2.01 -7.52 -25.01
N PRO A 36 -1.09 -7.51 -24.02
CA PRO A 36 0.32 -7.65 -24.31
C PRO A 36 0.67 -9.15 -24.41
N GLY A 37 1.09 -9.60 -25.59
CA GLY A 37 1.86 -10.83 -25.87
C GLY A 37 1.58 -12.12 -25.05
N LYS A 38 1.04 -13.14 -25.72
CA LYS A 38 0.95 -14.55 -25.27
C LYS A 38 0.38 -14.76 -23.86
N VAL A 39 -0.83 -14.25 -23.61
CA VAL A 39 -1.64 -14.74 -22.49
C VAL A 39 -2.58 -15.81 -23.03
N THR A 40 -2.53 -16.99 -22.43
CA THR A 40 -3.48 -18.09 -22.64
C THR A 40 -4.90 -17.57 -22.53
N ASN A 41 -5.76 -17.97 -23.47
CA ASN A 41 -7.16 -17.58 -23.50
C ASN A 41 -7.82 -17.84 -22.14
N ILE A 42 -8.24 -16.79 -21.44
CA ILE A 42 -9.16 -16.93 -20.30
C ILE A 42 -10.53 -17.27 -20.89
N GLU A 43 -10.74 -18.55 -21.17
CA GLU A 43 -12.07 -19.10 -21.48
C GLU A 43 -12.78 -19.38 -20.16
N ILE A 44 -13.73 -18.51 -19.80
CA ILE A 44 -14.67 -18.81 -18.72
C ILE A 44 -15.59 -19.91 -19.26
N GLY A 45 -15.35 -21.15 -18.84
CA GLY A 45 -16.16 -22.29 -19.25
C GLY A 45 -17.65 -22.05 -18.98
N THR A 46 -18.52 -22.46 -19.89
CA THR A 46 -19.99 -22.30 -19.82
C THR A 46 -20.62 -22.81 -18.52
N GLN A 47 -19.94 -23.73 -17.84
CA GLN A 47 -20.30 -24.29 -16.53
C GLN A 47 -20.29 -23.23 -15.41
N PHE A 48 -19.34 -22.28 -15.46
CA PHE A 48 -19.24 -21.20 -14.47
C PHE A 48 -20.34 -20.17 -14.64
N VAL A 49 -20.73 -19.86 -15.89
CA VAL A 49 -21.84 -18.93 -16.16
C VAL A 49 -23.19 -19.55 -15.77
N ALA A 50 -23.37 -20.85 -16.02
CA ALA A 50 -24.56 -21.58 -15.59
C ALA A 50 -24.70 -21.59 -14.05
N ALA A 51 -23.61 -21.78 -13.32
CA ALA A 51 -23.58 -21.78 -11.85
C ALA A 51 -23.95 -20.40 -11.26
N THR A 52 -23.40 -19.31 -11.79
CA THR A 52 -23.74 -17.93 -11.38
C THR A 52 -25.23 -17.61 -11.54
N LEU A 53 -25.84 -18.13 -12.62
CA LEU A 53 -27.25 -17.91 -12.97
C LEU A 53 -28.25 -18.65 -12.07
N ILE A 54 -27.84 -19.75 -11.44
CA ILE A 54 -28.67 -20.51 -10.50
C ILE A 54 -28.38 -20.17 -9.03
N GLY A 55 -27.61 -19.11 -8.76
CA GLY A 55 -27.33 -18.62 -7.41
C GLY A 55 -26.08 -19.20 -6.74
N LEU A 56 -25.13 -19.78 -7.49
CA LEU A 56 -23.85 -20.28 -6.97
C LEU A 56 -22.70 -19.27 -7.20
N LYS A 57 -22.96 -17.98 -7.02
CA LYS A 57 -22.01 -16.91 -7.38
C LYS A 57 -20.71 -17.02 -6.58
N GLU A 58 -20.83 -17.38 -5.31
CA GLU A 58 -19.75 -17.58 -4.35
C GLU A 58 -18.86 -18.78 -4.72
N VAL A 59 -19.45 -19.85 -5.25
CA VAL A 59 -18.69 -21.02 -5.74
C VAL A 59 -17.87 -20.66 -6.97
N VAL A 60 -18.47 -19.88 -7.89
CA VAL A 60 -17.77 -19.39 -9.09
C VAL A 60 -16.66 -18.41 -8.71
N ALA A 61 -16.93 -17.52 -7.75
CA ALA A 61 -15.95 -16.61 -7.18
C ALA A 61 -14.75 -17.38 -6.61
N GLY A 62 -14.99 -18.43 -5.80
CA GLY A 62 -13.92 -19.27 -5.25
C GLY A 62 -13.07 -19.97 -6.31
N LEU A 63 -13.69 -20.52 -7.37
CA LEU A 63 -12.96 -21.19 -8.45
C LEU A 63 -12.14 -20.20 -9.30
N LEU A 64 -12.67 -19.01 -9.56
CA LEU A 64 -11.93 -17.93 -10.22
C LEU A 64 -10.76 -17.46 -9.37
N TRP A 65 -10.93 -17.37 -8.06
CA TRP A 65 -9.87 -16.98 -7.14
C TRP A 65 -8.72 -17.99 -7.12
N VAL A 66 -9.01 -19.30 -7.13
CA VAL A 66 -7.97 -20.34 -7.30
C VAL A 66 -7.20 -20.17 -8.61
N ARG A 67 -7.86 -19.71 -9.69
CA ARG A 67 -7.16 -19.41 -10.95
C ARG A 67 -6.32 -18.14 -10.88
N ALA A 68 -6.70 -17.15 -10.07
CA ALA A 68 -5.88 -15.97 -9.85
C ALA A 68 -4.51 -16.33 -9.25
N ASP A 69 -4.46 -17.38 -8.41
CA ASP A 69 -3.24 -17.90 -7.79
C ASP A 69 -2.20 -18.39 -8.82
N GLU A 70 -2.64 -18.94 -9.95
CA GLU A 70 -1.75 -19.32 -11.05
C GLU A 70 -1.09 -18.09 -11.71
N PHE A 71 -1.84 -16.99 -11.85
CA PHE A 71 -1.32 -15.72 -12.36
C PHE A 71 -0.39 -15.03 -11.35
N PHE A 72 -0.67 -15.21 -10.06
CA PHE A 72 0.20 -14.74 -8.98
C PHE A 72 1.57 -15.42 -9.04
N HIS A 73 1.61 -16.75 -9.04
CA HIS A 73 2.84 -17.52 -9.07
C HIS A 73 3.67 -17.33 -10.35
N SER A 74 3.02 -17.00 -11.47
CA SER A 74 3.69 -16.70 -12.74
C SER A 74 4.13 -15.24 -12.88
N GLY A 75 3.86 -14.38 -11.89
CA GLY A 75 4.22 -12.95 -11.91
C GLY A 75 3.39 -12.10 -12.88
N ASN A 76 2.28 -12.63 -13.41
CA ASN A 76 1.40 -11.92 -14.32
C ASN A 76 0.34 -11.10 -13.56
N TYR A 77 0.80 -10.11 -12.79
CA TYR A 77 -0.07 -9.29 -11.93
C TYR A 77 -1.12 -8.50 -12.72
N ALA A 78 -0.84 -8.17 -13.98
CA ALA A 78 -1.81 -7.50 -14.86
C ALA A 78 -3.06 -8.36 -15.12
N ALA A 79 -2.91 -9.70 -15.15
CA ALA A 79 -4.03 -10.63 -15.31
C ALA A 79 -4.82 -10.87 -14.01
N VAL A 80 -4.21 -10.61 -12.84
CA VAL A 80 -4.87 -10.78 -11.53
C VAL A 80 -5.98 -9.75 -11.33
N ILE A 81 -5.77 -8.49 -11.75
CA ILE A 81 -6.71 -7.39 -11.46
C ILE A 81 -8.11 -7.58 -12.08
N PRO A 82 -8.25 -8.01 -13.35
CA PRO A 82 -9.57 -8.36 -13.90
C PRO A 82 -10.28 -9.46 -13.12
N ILE A 83 -9.54 -10.47 -12.62
CA ILE A 83 -10.12 -11.56 -11.83
C ILE A 83 -10.60 -11.02 -10.47
N VAL A 84 -9.78 -10.21 -9.79
CA VAL A 84 -10.16 -9.48 -8.56
C VAL A 84 -11.48 -8.73 -8.79
N ARG A 85 -11.62 -8.03 -9.93
CA ARG A 85 -12.86 -7.30 -10.21
C ARG A 85 -14.07 -8.21 -10.40
N ILE A 86 -13.93 -9.33 -11.10
CA ILE A 86 -15.03 -10.28 -11.31
C ILE A 86 -15.43 -10.92 -9.98
N VAL A 87 -14.44 -11.34 -9.19
CA VAL A 87 -14.68 -11.98 -7.89
C VAL A 87 -15.34 -11.02 -6.91
N THR A 88 -14.87 -9.78 -6.78
CA THR A 88 -15.51 -8.76 -5.91
C THR A 88 -16.93 -8.38 -6.36
N TRP A 89 -17.27 -8.55 -7.64
CA TRP A 89 -18.64 -8.38 -8.13
C TRP A 89 -19.54 -9.59 -7.83
N LEU A 90 -18.99 -10.80 -7.92
CA LEU A 90 -19.72 -12.04 -7.62
C LEU A 90 -19.95 -12.24 -6.12
N ASP A 91 -18.91 -11.97 -5.31
CA ASP A 91 -18.90 -12.10 -3.87
C ASP A 91 -18.28 -10.85 -3.22
N PRO A 92 -19.09 -9.81 -2.96
CA PRO A 92 -18.62 -8.55 -2.37
C PRO A 92 -18.24 -8.67 -0.88
N HIS A 93 -18.51 -9.82 -0.24
CA HIS A 93 -18.17 -10.06 1.15
C HIS A 93 -16.83 -10.81 1.31
N GLN A 94 -16.22 -11.24 0.20
CA GLN A 94 -14.92 -11.88 0.22
C GLN A 94 -13.78 -10.86 0.41
N ILE A 95 -13.42 -10.62 1.66
CA ILE A 95 -12.45 -9.57 2.07
C ILE A 95 -11.04 -9.83 1.55
N ASP A 96 -10.61 -11.09 1.45
CA ASP A 96 -9.25 -11.47 1.04
C ASP A 96 -8.94 -11.00 -0.38
N VAL A 97 -9.95 -10.94 -1.24
CA VAL A 97 -9.82 -10.53 -2.65
C VAL A 97 -9.64 -9.02 -2.75
N TYR A 98 -10.33 -8.23 -1.92
CA TYR A 98 -10.11 -6.79 -1.83
C TYR A 98 -8.70 -6.49 -1.32
N ASP A 99 -8.28 -7.14 -0.23
CA ASP A 99 -6.96 -6.90 0.35
C ASP A 99 -5.84 -7.31 -0.61
N THR A 100 -5.87 -8.55 -1.10
CA THR A 100 -4.85 -9.05 -2.03
C THR A 100 -4.81 -8.25 -3.33
N GLY A 101 -5.96 -7.88 -3.87
CA GLY A 101 -6.04 -7.06 -5.08
C GLY A 101 -5.45 -5.66 -4.89
N ALA A 102 -5.74 -5.01 -3.76
CA ALA A 102 -5.20 -3.69 -3.45
C ALA A 102 -3.70 -3.74 -3.11
N TRP A 103 -3.26 -4.81 -2.44
CA TRP A 103 -1.85 -5.10 -2.24
C TRP A 103 -1.11 -5.28 -3.57
N HIS A 104 -1.67 -6.02 -4.53
CA HIS A 104 -1.07 -6.16 -5.86
C HIS A 104 -0.89 -4.83 -6.58
N LEU A 105 -1.95 -4.02 -6.63
CA LEU A 105 -1.91 -2.69 -7.23
C LEU A 105 -0.84 -1.82 -6.59
N SER A 106 -0.71 -1.86 -5.26
CA SER A 106 0.23 -1.00 -4.56
C SER A 106 1.68 -1.47 -4.60
N TYR A 107 1.95 -2.79 -4.62
CA TYR A 107 3.31 -3.33 -4.46
C TYR A 107 3.93 -3.92 -5.72
N ASN A 108 3.16 -4.60 -6.58
CA ASN A 108 3.75 -5.60 -7.51
C ASN A 108 3.79 -5.14 -8.98
N PHE A 109 3.20 -4.00 -9.31
CA PHE A 109 3.45 -3.34 -10.59
C PHE A 109 4.80 -2.62 -10.50
N THR A 110 5.90 -3.34 -10.71
CA THR A 110 7.25 -2.81 -10.50
C THR A 110 8.01 -2.56 -11.79
N ASP A 111 8.97 -1.64 -11.71
CA ASP A 111 9.97 -1.46 -12.74
C ASP A 111 11.09 -2.53 -12.66
N SER A 112 12.04 -2.46 -13.58
CA SER A 112 13.19 -3.37 -13.67
C SER A 112 14.11 -3.37 -12.44
N GLN A 113 13.95 -2.42 -11.52
CA GLN A 113 14.68 -2.32 -10.24
C GLN A 113 13.76 -2.57 -9.03
N GLU A 114 12.60 -3.20 -9.25
CA GLU A 114 11.63 -3.56 -8.21
C GLU A 114 10.98 -2.36 -7.50
N ARG A 115 11.01 -1.17 -8.11
CA ARG A 115 10.27 -0.01 -7.59
C ARG A 115 8.83 -0.07 -8.10
N SER A 116 7.88 -0.06 -7.19
CA SER A 116 6.45 -0.04 -7.53
C SER A 116 6.03 1.26 -8.22
N ASP A 117 5.22 1.13 -9.26
CA ASP A 117 4.53 2.22 -9.94
C ASP A 117 3.50 2.87 -9.02
N ARG A 118 3.81 4.10 -8.59
CA ARG A 118 3.01 4.84 -7.61
C ARG A 118 1.65 5.28 -8.15
N ARG A 119 1.43 5.22 -9.47
CA ARG A 119 0.15 5.57 -10.09
C ARG A 119 -0.96 4.58 -9.74
N TYR A 120 -0.62 3.37 -9.29
CA TYR A 120 -1.60 2.38 -8.84
C TYR A 120 -2.02 2.50 -7.36
N ILE A 121 -1.43 3.42 -6.59
CA ILE A 121 -1.84 3.67 -5.19
C ILE A 121 -3.30 4.16 -5.11
N PRO A 122 -3.77 5.14 -5.91
CA PRO A 122 -5.17 5.58 -5.83
C PRO A 122 -6.21 4.51 -6.23
N PRO A 123 -6.00 3.69 -7.29
CA PRO A 123 -6.81 2.50 -7.53
C PRO A 123 -6.88 1.54 -6.33
N ALA A 124 -5.74 1.24 -5.69
CA ALA A 124 -5.70 0.39 -4.50
C ALA A 124 -6.54 0.96 -3.35
N GLN A 125 -6.41 2.28 -3.09
CA GLN A 125 -7.23 2.98 -2.10
C GLN A 125 -8.73 2.91 -2.41
N ALA A 126 -9.10 3.01 -3.69
CA ALA A 126 -10.49 2.91 -4.13
C ALA A 126 -11.05 1.49 -3.93
N LEU A 127 -10.24 0.46 -4.20
CA LEU A 127 -10.61 -0.93 -3.96
C LEU A 127 -10.85 -1.20 -2.47
N TYR A 128 -9.96 -0.70 -1.59
CA TYR A 128 -10.17 -0.78 -0.14
C TYR A 128 -11.44 -0.04 0.30
N ARG A 129 -11.71 1.16 -0.23
CA ARG A 129 -12.96 1.89 0.09
C ARG A 129 -14.21 1.11 -0.32
N GLU A 130 -14.19 0.47 -1.48
CA GLU A 130 -15.30 -0.38 -1.93
C GLU A 130 -15.47 -1.60 -1.02
N GLY A 131 -14.39 -2.31 -0.71
CA GLY A 131 -14.43 -3.46 0.19
C GLY A 131 -14.92 -3.10 1.60
N ILE A 132 -14.49 -1.96 2.15
CA ILE A 132 -14.97 -1.42 3.43
C ILE A 132 -16.47 -1.09 3.37
N ALA A 133 -16.95 -0.51 2.27
CA ALA A 133 -18.37 -0.19 2.12
C ALA A 133 -19.23 -1.47 2.09
N ASN A 134 -18.71 -2.57 1.52
CA ASN A 134 -19.38 -3.86 1.53
C ASN A 134 -19.22 -4.63 2.85
N ASN A 135 -18.17 -4.34 3.64
CA ASN A 135 -17.82 -5.06 4.86
C ASN A 135 -17.51 -4.09 6.03
N PRO A 136 -18.48 -3.25 6.47
CA PRO A 136 -18.20 -2.14 7.38
C PRO A 136 -17.97 -2.55 8.84
N ASP A 137 -18.36 -3.76 9.23
CA ASP A 137 -18.46 -4.18 10.63
C ASP A 137 -17.26 -4.97 11.16
N ILE A 138 -16.25 -5.19 10.31
CA ILE A 138 -15.05 -5.97 10.64
C ILE A 138 -13.79 -5.12 10.52
N TYR A 139 -12.76 -5.44 11.28
CA TYR A 139 -11.55 -4.62 11.35
C TYR A 139 -10.65 -4.76 10.11
N ASP A 140 -10.71 -5.90 9.41
CA ASP A 140 -9.66 -6.40 8.50
C ASP A 140 -9.32 -5.41 7.38
N LEU A 141 -10.32 -4.94 6.62
CA LEU A 141 -10.09 -4.02 5.50
C LEU A 141 -9.70 -2.60 5.93
N TYR A 142 -10.16 -2.15 7.10
CA TYR A 142 -9.68 -0.90 7.70
C TYR A 142 -8.21 -1.02 8.10
N PHE A 143 -7.82 -2.16 8.67
CA PHE A 143 -6.43 -2.42 9.04
C PHE A 143 -5.55 -2.49 7.79
N ALA A 144 -5.97 -3.23 6.76
CA ALA A 144 -5.22 -3.36 5.51
C ALA A 144 -5.02 -2.00 4.80
N GLN A 145 -6.08 -1.18 4.72
CA GLN A 145 -5.95 0.18 4.20
C GLN A 145 -4.99 1.04 5.03
N GLY A 146 -5.08 0.93 6.36
CA GLY A 146 -4.15 1.59 7.28
C GLY A 146 -2.71 1.14 7.07
N TRP A 147 -2.49 -0.15 6.87
CA TRP A 147 -1.17 -0.74 6.64
C TRP A 147 -0.55 -0.26 5.33
N MET A 148 -1.32 -0.20 4.24
CA MET A 148 -0.83 0.39 2.99
C MET A 148 -0.41 1.86 3.19
N ASN A 149 -1.22 2.66 3.90
CA ASN A 149 -0.85 4.06 4.17
C ASN A 149 0.39 4.16 5.07
N PHE A 150 0.50 3.31 6.09
CA PHE A 150 1.60 3.27 7.04
C PHE A 150 2.93 2.85 6.41
N HIS A 151 2.91 1.80 5.60
CA HIS A 151 4.11 1.14 5.10
C HIS A 151 4.46 1.58 3.68
N LYS A 152 3.47 1.69 2.78
CA LYS A 152 3.73 1.95 1.36
C LYS A 152 3.74 3.43 1.01
N VAL A 153 2.71 4.15 1.46
CA VAL A 153 2.52 5.58 1.15
C VAL A 153 3.36 6.45 2.09
N LEU A 154 3.55 6.00 3.33
CA LEU A 154 4.10 6.75 4.46
C LEU A 154 3.25 8.00 4.80
N ASP A 155 1.93 7.88 4.64
CA ASP A 155 0.95 8.86 5.13
C ASP A 155 0.44 8.39 6.49
N PHE A 156 1.17 8.74 7.54
CA PHE A 156 0.88 8.28 8.90
C PHE A 156 -0.44 8.81 9.45
N LYS A 157 -0.91 9.98 8.98
CA LYS A 157 -2.22 10.53 9.40
C LYS A 157 -3.36 9.68 8.86
N LYS A 158 -3.37 9.38 7.56
CA LYS A 158 -4.36 8.47 6.97
C LYS A 158 -4.26 7.05 7.54
N ALA A 159 -3.05 6.60 7.86
CA ALA A 159 -2.87 5.33 8.55
C ALA A 159 -3.53 5.32 9.93
N ILE A 160 -3.32 6.37 10.75
CA ILE A 160 -3.94 6.52 12.07
C ILE A 160 -5.47 6.53 11.97
N GLU A 161 -6.04 7.24 10.99
CA GLU A 161 -7.49 7.27 10.75
C GLU A 161 -8.04 5.86 10.51
N ALA A 162 -7.46 5.13 9.57
CA ALA A 162 -7.89 3.77 9.22
C ALA A 162 -7.65 2.77 10.37
N PHE A 163 -6.49 2.81 11.02
CA PHE A 163 -6.21 1.96 12.18
C PHE A 163 -7.10 2.27 13.38
N THR A 164 -7.50 3.53 13.58
CA THR A 164 -8.45 3.90 14.64
C THR A 164 -9.80 3.25 14.38
N GLU A 165 -10.26 3.24 13.13
CA GLU A 165 -11.49 2.55 12.75
C GLU A 165 -11.38 1.03 12.89
N ALA A 166 -10.26 0.44 12.47
CA ALA A 166 -9.98 -0.98 12.70
C ALA A 166 -10.01 -1.33 14.20
N ASN A 167 -9.40 -0.49 15.03
CA ASN A 167 -9.26 -0.72 16.47
C ASN A 167 -10.59 -0.68 17.23
N LYS A 168 -11.67 -0.14 16.64
CA LYS A 168 -13.03 -0.10 17.19
C LYS A 168 -13.88 -1.31 16.81
N ARG A 169 -13.46 -2.09 15.80
CA ARG A 169 -14.28 -3.15 15.21
C ARG A 169 -13.84 -4.53 15.70
N PRO A 170 -14.77 -5.50 15.78
CA PRO A 170 -14.44 -6.89 16.09
C PRO A 170 -13.79 -7.59 14.90
N ALA A 171 -13.29 -8.80 15.16
CA ALA A 171 -13.03 -9.79 14.12
C ALA A 171 -14.25 -10.71 13.95
N VAL A 172 -14.28 -11.47 12.86
CA VAL A 172 -15.26 -12.54 12.63
C VAL A 172 -14.52 -13.83 12.36
N ASP A 173 -14.94 -14.92 13.01
CA ASP A 173 -14.39 -16.24 12.71
C ASP A 173 -14.91 -16.73 11.34
N PRO A 174 -14.02 -17.06 10.39
CA PRO A 174 -14.44 -17.39 9.02
C PRO A 174 -15.22 -18.71 8.95
N SER A 175 -15.02 -19.64 9.88
CA SER A 175 -15.67 -20.95 9.89
C SER A 175 -17.08 -20.91 10.49
N THR A 176 -17.33 -20.00 11.43
CA THR A 176 -18.55 -19.96 12.25
C THR A 176 -19.35 -18.67 12.12
N GLY A 177 -18.79 -17.63 11.50
CA GLY A 177 -19.39 -16.30 11.37
C GLY A 177 -19.55 -15.54 12.69
N LYS A 178 -19.03 -16.09 13.80
CA LYS A 178 -19.18 -15.48 15.13
C LYS A 178 -18.21 -14.32 15.30
N LYS A 179 -18.71 -13.21 15.85
CA LYS A 179 -17.88 -12.08 16.27
C LYS A 179 -16.91 -12.51 17.37
N ARG A 180 -15.68 -12.02 17.28
CA ARG A 180 -14.62 -12.20 18.27
C ARG A 180 -13.93 -10.88 18.53
N MET A 181 -13.18 -10.82 19.62
CA MET A 181 -12.30 -9.70 19.85
C MET A 181 -11.30 -9.62 18.68
N ARG A 182 -11.07 -8.42 18.17
CA ARG A 182 -10.04 -8.21 17.13
C ARG A 182 -8.67 -8.66 17.66
N PRO A 183 -7.76 -9.11 16.78
CA PRO A 183 -6.39 -9.41 17.17
C PRO A 183 -5.71 -8.24 17.88
N GLN A 184 -4.87 -8.56 18.86
CA GLN A 184 -4.20 -7.56 19.71
C GLN A 184 -3.23 -6.67 18.91
N PHE A 185 -2.65 -7.20 17.81
CA PHE A 185 -1.72 -6.43 16.96
C PHE A 185 -2.37 -5.17 16.38
N VAL A 186 -3.70 -5.13 16.20
CA VAL A 186 -4.41 -3.98 15.61
C VAL A 186 -4.19 -2.72 16.46
N GLY A 187 -4.35 -2.84 17.78
CA GLY A 187 -4.11 -1.75 18.72
C GLY A 187 -2.62 -1.39 18.82
N HIS A 188 -1.73 -2.38 18.71
CA HIS A 188 -0.28 -2.18 18.74
C HIS A 188 0.18 -1.36 17.53
N THR A 189 -0.28 -1.70 16.33
CA THR A 189 0.03 -0.97 15.10
C THR A 189 -0.49 0.47 15.16
N LEU A 190 -1.67 0.71 15.75
CA LEU A 190 -2.16 2.08 15.99
C LEU A 190 -1.21 2.89 16.90
N ALA A 191 -0.66 2.28 17.95
CA ALA A 191 0.32 2.94 18.81
C ALA A 191 1.61 3.27 18.04
N HIS A 192 2.09 2.36 17.19
CA HIS A 192 3.22 2.62 16.30
C HIS A 192 2.92 3.72 15.28
N ALA A 193 1.71 3.78 14.74
CA ALA A 193 1.29 4.83 13.82
C ALA A 193 1.31 6.21 14.49
N TYR A 194 0.79 6.34 15.72
CA TYR A 194 0.93 7.58 16.51
C TYR A 194 2.40 7.95 16.72
N ARG A 195 3.26 6.98 17.05
CA ARG A 195 4.71 7.24 17.22
C ARG A 195 5.33 7.73 15.91
N LYS A 196 5.04 7.08 14.78
CA LYS A 196 5.58 7.44 13.46
C LYS A 196 5.07 8.77 12.93
N ASP A 197 3.89 9.23 13.34
CA ASP A 197 3.43 10.60 13.07
C ASP A 197 3.99 11.64 14.08
N GLY A 198 4.78 11.19 15.06
CA GLY A 198 5.35 12.03 16.12
C GLY A 198 4.35 12.46 17.18
N GLN A 199 3.20 11.78 17.29
CA GLN A 199 2.20 11.98 18.34
C GLN A 199 2.52 11.11 19.58
N ILE A 200 3.67 11.39 20.22
CA ILE A 200 4.27 10.51 21.24
C ILE A 200 3.35 10.29 22.45
N ASP A 201 2.66 11.33 22.92
CA ASP A 201 1.74 11.20 24.05
C ASP A 201 0.54 10.30 23.73
N ARG A 202 0.02 10.39 22.51
CA ARG A 202 -1.07 9.51 22.06
C ARG A 202 -0.60 8.07 21.86
N ALA A 203 0.64 7.88 21.40
CA ALA A 203 1.23 6.54 21.32
C ALA A 203 1.37 5.90 22.72
N ILE A 204 1.82 6.66 23.72
CA ILE A 204 1.90 6.22 25.13
C ILE A 204 0.52 5.84 25.65
N GLU A 205 -0.49 6.68 25.42
CA GLU A 205 -1.86 6.40 25.87
C GLU A 205 -2.44 5.16 25.17
N GLN A 206 -2.20 5.03 23.86
CA GLN A 206 -2.62 3.83 23.13
C GLN A 206 -1.94 2.57 23.66
N TRP A 207 -0.66 2.61 24.01
CA TRP A 207 0.02 1.46 24.63
C TRP A 207 -0.57 1.09 25.98
N ARG A 208 -0.91 2.07 26.83
CA ARG A 208 -1.61 1.81 28.10
C ARG A 208 -2.96 1.15 27.87
N GLN A 209 -3.71 1.61 26.86
CA GLN A 209 -4.98 0.99 26.50
C GLN A 209 -4.78 -0.43 25.96
N ASN A 210 -3.76 -0.66 25.13
CA ASN A 210 -3.42 -1.99 24.60
C ASN A 210 -3.09 -2.97 25.72
N ILE A 211 -2.38 -2.56 26.78
CA ILE A 211 -2.10 -3.41 27.93
C ILE A 211 -3.40 -3.85 28.60
N LYS A 212 -4.32 -2.91 28.88
CA LYS A 212 -5.63 -3.21 29.49
C LYS A 212 -6.46 -4.16 28.61
N ASP A 213 -6.50 -3.90 27.31
CA ASP A 213 -7.22 -4.72 26.33
C ASP A 213 -6.62 -6.13 26.23
N ASN A 214 -5.29 -6.25 26.24
CA ASN A 214 -4.60 -7.52 26.12
C ASN A 214 -4.75 -8.36 27.40
N GLU A 215 -4.69 -7.75 28.57
CA GLU A 215 -4.99 -8.44 29.84
C GLU A 215 -6.45 -8.93 29.88
N ARG A 216 -7.39 -8.19 29.27
CA ARG A 216 -8.77 -8.67 29.08
C ARG A 216 -8.80 -9.87 28.15
N TYR A 217 -8.06 -9.82 27.04
CA TYR A 217 -7.93 -10.93 26.08
C TYR A 217 -7.48 -12.23 26.76
N VAL A 218 -6.42 -12.17 27.58
CA VAL A 218 -5.90 -13.32 28.37
C VAL A 218 -6.97 -13.93 29.27
N ARG A 219 -7.75 -13.07 29.96
CA ARG A 219 -8.82 -13.55 30.86
C ARG A 219 -9.97 -14.22 30.10
N GLU A 220 -10.34 -13.70 28.94
CA GLU A 220 -11.49 -14.17 28.16
C GLU A 220 -11.15 -15.41 27.32
N SER A 221 -9.97 -15.47 26.71
CA SER A 221 -9.53 -16.61 25.90
C SER A 221 -9.18 -17.83 26.74
N ARG A 222 -8.71 -17.62 27.97
CA ARG A 222 -8.09 -18.65 28.84
C ARG A 222 -6.89 -19.35 28.19
N ASP A 223 -6.26 -18.70 27.22
CA ASP A 223 -5.03 -19.17 26.59
C ASP A 223 -3.83 -18.41 27.18
N PRO A 224 -2.93 -19.09 27.93
CA PRO A 224 -1.73 -18.46 28.47
C PRO A 224 -0.79 -17.88 27.41
N GLY A 225 -0.85 -18.35 26.16
CA GLY A 225 -0.07 -17.81 25.04
C GLY A 225 -0.34 -16.33 24.76
N GLU A 226 -1.54 -15.85 25.10
CA GLU A 226 -1.96 -14.46 24.92
C GLU A 226 -1.21 -13.48 25.85
N GLN A 227 -0.56 -13.99 26.91
CA GLN A 227 0.25 -13.17 27.83
C GLN A 227 1.43 -12.51 27.10
N VAL A 228 1.97 -13.15 26.07
CA VAL A 228 3.07 -12.62 25.26
C VAL A 228 2.74 -11.21 24.74
N MET A 229 1.50 -10.97 24.33
CA MET A 229 1.10 -9.68 23.76
C MET A 229 0.90 -8.60 24.83
N VAL A 230 0.66 -8.97 26.09
CA VAL A 230 0.71 -8.03 27.23
C VAL A 230 2.16 -7.58 27.46
N ASP A 231 3.10 -8.52 27.46
CA ASP A 231 4.51 -8.25 27.70
C ASP A 231 5.14 -7.43 26.57
N VAL A 232 4.78 -7.72 25.31
CA VAL A 232 5.15 -6.91 24.14
C VAL A 232 4.66 -5.47 24.31
N ALA A 233 3.41 -5.26 24.72
CA ALA A 233 2.85 -3.92 24.91
C ALA A 233 3.55 -3.15 26.04
N ARG A 234 3.87 -3.81 27.15
CA ARG A 234 4.62 -3.24 28.28
C ARG A 234 6.05 -2.85 27.87
N ASN A 235 6.73 -3.72 27.13
CA ASN A 235 8.08 -3.46 26.65
C ASN A 235 8.12 -2.26 25.69
N ASN A 236 7.20 -2.19 24.74
CA ASN A 236 7.08 -1.05 23.82
C ASN A 236 6.76 0.25 24.56
N LEU A 237 5.87 0.23 25.55
CA LEU A 237 5.57 1.39 26.39
C LEU A 237 6.81 1.87 27.16
N ASN A 238 7.52 0.95 27.81
CA ASN A 238 8.72 1.26 28.59
C ASN A 238 9.82 1.85 27.71
N GLN A 239 10.03 1.28 26.52
CA GLN A 239 10.99 1.81 25.55
C GLN A 239 10.59 3.23 25.11
N LEU A 240 9.33 3.44 24.73
CA LEU A 240 8.86 4.75 24.28
C LEU A 240 8.97 5.84 25.36
N LEU A 241 8.74 5.49 26.63
CA LEU A 241 8.91 6.42 27.75
C LEU A 241 10.37 6.85 27.92
N ARG A 242 11.32 5.91 27.81
CA ARG A 242 12.76 6.21 27.84
C ARG A 242 13.16 7.09 26.67
N GLU A 243 12.80 6.72 25.45
CA GLU A 243 13.08 7.50 24.25
C GLU A 243 12.49 8.91 24.34
N LYS A 244 11.27 9.07 24.89
CA LYS A 244 10.66 10.38 25.12
C LYS A 244 11.50 11.23 26.07
N GLU A 245 11.94 10.67 27.19
CA GLU A 245 12.78 11.36 28.16
C GLU A 245 14.12 11.77 27.55
N GLU A 246 14.82 10.82 26.92
CA GLU A 246 16.14 11.03 26.31
C GLU A 246 16.07 12.09 25.21
N ARG A 247 15.13 11.94 24.27
CA ARG A 247 15.02 12.83 23.10
C ARG A 247 14.46 14.20 23.45
N SER A 248 13.76 14.36 24.58
CA SER A 248 13.33 15.69 25.07
C SER A 248 14.48 16.63 25.41
N ARG A 249 15.68 16.07 25.66
CA ARG A 249 16.89 16.83 25.99
C ARG A 249 17.68 17.27 24.75
N LEU A 250 17.31 16.80 23.56
CA LEU A 250 17.99 17.15 22.33
C LEU A 250 17.85 18.64 22.03
N LYS A 251 18.96 19.23 21.57
CA LYS A 251 19.04 20.62 21.12
C LYS A 251 19.43 20.62 19.64
N PRO A 252 19.03 21.64 18.86
CA PRO A 252 19.33 21.73 17.44
C PRO A 252 20.79 22.12 17.19
N VAL A 253 21.71 21.20 17.48
CA VAL A 253 23.17 21.40 17.37
C VAL A 253 23.83 20.52 16.32
N LYS A 254 23.14 19.46 15.84
CA LYS A 254 23.70 18.54 14.85
C LYS A 254 23.49 19.08 13.44
N ASN A 255 24.55 19.62 12.86
CA ASN A 255 24.63 19.85 11.43
C ASN A 255 25.01 18.52 10.75
N VAL A 256 24.13 18.00 9.91
CA VAL A 256 24.31 16.73 9.18
C VAL A 256 24.85 16.97 7.77
N HIS A 257 25.20 18.21 7.42
CA HIS A 257 25.82 18.57 6.15
C HIS A 257 25.04 18.02 4.95
N PHE A 258 23.71 18.15 4.99
CA PHE A 258 22.88 17.58 3.94
C PHE A 258 23.12 18.30 2.62
N ASP A 259 23.46 17.51 1.59
CA ASP A 259 23.44 17.97 0.21
C ASP A 259 23.05 16.80 -0.69
N ALA A 260 22.47 17.12 -1.83
CA ALA A 260 22.11 16.16 -2.85
C ALA A 260 22.46 16.70 -4.24
N GLN A 261 22.87 15.83 -5.14
CA GLN A 261 23.29 16.15 -6.48
C GLN A 261 22.82 15.04 -7.42
N TRP A 262 22.75 15.37 -8.71
CA TRP A 262 22.46 14.40 -9.76
C TRP A 262 23.35 14.68 -10.96
N GLN A 263 23.59 13.64 -11.76
CA GLN A 263 24.45 13.67 -12.93
C GLN A 263 23.81 12.83 -14.04
N PHE A 264 23.65 13.42 -15.23
CA PHE A 264 23.25 12.70 -16.43
C PHE A 264 24.32 11.68 -16.82
N LEU A 265 23.90 10.44 -17.11
CA LEU A 265 24.77 9.37 -17.59
C LEU A 265 24.40 8.88 -19.00
N GLY A 266 23.18 9.18 -19.45
CA GLY A 266 22.66 8.80 -20.76
C GLY A 266 21.14 8.94 -20.79
N PRO A 267 20.51 8.72 -21.96
CA PRO A 267 19.06 8.71 -22.10
C PRO A 267 18.42 7.82 -21.03
N ARG A 268 17.49 8.37 -20.24
CA ARG A 268 16.78 7.66 -19.16
C ARG A 268 17.68 7.07 -18.07
N LYS A 269 18.91 7.58 -17.95
CA LYS A 269 19.93 7.08 -17.01
C LYS A 269 20.68 8.21 -16.35
N PHE A 270 20.67 8.23 -15.01
CA PHE A 270 21.31 9.27 -14.23
C PHE A 270 21.80 8.74 -12.89
N ARG A 271 22.85 9.37 -12.36
CA ARG A 271 23.33 9.12 -11.00
C ARG A 271 22.72 10.16 -10.07
N VAL A 272 22.33 9.74 -8.87
CA VAL A 272 22.03 10.62 -7.75
C VAL A 272 22.99 10.33 -6.61
N PHE A 273 23.47 11.36 -5.92
CA PHE A 273 24.44 11.20 -4.83
C PHE A 273 24.45 12.41 -3.90
N GLY A 274 25.04 12.27 -2.73
CA GLY A 274 25.11 13.36 -1.77
C GLY A 274 25.63 12.95 -0.41
N THR A 275 25.46 13.85 0.55
CA THR A 275 25.91 13.74 1.93
C THR A 275 24.72 13.83 2.89
N LEU A 276 24.77 13.02 3.94
CA LEU A 276 23.91 13.10 5.11
C LEU A 276 24.72 12.47 6.25
N ASP A 277 25.44 13.29 7.02
CA ASP A 277 26.32 12.91 8.14
C ASP A 277 25.51 12.41 9.36
N LEU A 278 24.86 11.27 9.13
CA LEU A 278 24.10 10.48 10.08
C LEU A 278 24.59 9.02 10.06
N PRO A 279 24.27 8.24 11.10
CA PRO A 279 24.68 6.85 11.16
C PRO A 279 24.26 6.04 9.93
N THR A 280 25.09 5.07 9.54
CA THR A 280 24.80 4.12 8.47
C THR A 280 23.46 3.45 8.69
N GLY A 281 22.62 3.43 7.65
CA GLY A 281 21.24 2.92 7.72
C GLY A 281 20.16 4.00 7.65
N ALA A 282 20.53 5.29 7.77
CA ALA A 282 19.64 6.38 7.39
C ALA A 282 19.22 6.28 5.92
N ARG A 283 18.10 6.93 5.57
CA ARG A 283 17.54 6.92 4.20
C ARG A 283 17.24 8.34 3.75
N VAL A 284 17.58 8.65 2.50
CA VAL A 284 17.12 9.86 1.80
C VAL A 284 16.12 9.44 0.74
N ARG A 285 14.89 9.94 0.84
CA ARG A 285 13.87 9.68 -0.16
C ARG A 285 14.11 10.52 -1.40
N LEU A 286 14.22 9.88 -2.55
CA LEU A 286 14.20 10.48 -3.88
C LEU A 286 12.78 10.43 -4.42
N VAL A 287 12.29 11.56 -4.94
CA VAL A 287 11.07 11.63 -5.75
C VAL A 287 11.40 12.36 -7.05
N LEU A 288 11.22 11.72 -8.20
CA LEU A 288 11.23 12.36 -9.51
C LEU A 288 9.83 12.27 -10.11
N ARG A 289 9.18 13.41 -10.37
CA ARG A 289 7.83 13.44 -10.93
C ARG A 289 7.64 14.58 -11.89
N ASP A 290 6.61 14.50 -12.73
CA ASP A 290 6.17 15.62 -13.56
C ASP A 290 6.01 16.88 -12.72
N LYS A 291 6.42 18.05 -13.22
CA LYS A 291 6.31 19.31 -12.46
C LYS A 291 4.87 19.62 -12.04
N ASN A 292 3.92 19.25 -12.90
CA ASN A 292 2.49 19.43 -12.69
C ASN A 292 1.78 18.10 -12.37
N PHE A 293 2.49 17.13 -11.76
CA PHE A 293 1.92 15.84 -11.40
C PHE A 293 0.61 15.99 -10.62
N LYS A 294 -0.42 15.30 -11.05
CA LYS A 294 -1.74 15.22 -10.40
C LYS A 294 -2.07 13.77 -10.12
N GLU A 295 -2.10 13.43 -8.84
CA GLU A 295 -2.57 12.13 -8.40
C GLU A 295 -4.04 11.93 -8.78
N GLN A 296 -4.34 10.85 -9.48
CA GLN A 296 -5.72 10.52 -9.85
C GLN A 296 -6.55 10.23 -8.61
N GLN A 297 -7.83 10.59 -8.68
CA GLN A 297 -8.81 10.31 -7.63
C GLN A 297 -9.93 9.47 -8.21
N PHE A 298 -10.35 8.44 -7.47
CA PHE A 298 -11.32 7.46 -7.91
C PHE A 298 -12.49 7.40 -6.93
N GLN A 299 -13.69 7.79 -7.37
CA GLN A 299 -14.90 7.64 -6.54
C GLN A 299 -15.34 6.17 -6.46
N LYS A 300 -15.19 5.44 -7.57
CA LYS A 300 -15.41 4.00 -7.67
C LYS A 300 -14.12 3.34 -8.13
N PHE A 301 -13.94 2.07 -7.78
CA PHE A 301 -12.76 1.33 -8.20
C PHE A 301 -12.64 1.29 -9.73
N SER A 302 -11.47 1.71 -10.20
CA SER A 302 -10.95 1.47 -11.54
C SER A 302 -9.43 1.39 -11.40
N TRP A 303 -8.79 0.60 -12.25
CA TRP A 303 -7.33 0.48 -12.35
C TRP A 303 -6.77 1.21 -13.59
N ASP A 304 -7.56 2.09 -14.20
CA ASP A 304 -7.15 2.92 -15.33
C ASP A 304 -6.25 4.08 -14.88
N ILE A 305 -4.95 3.82 -14.81
CA ILE A 305 -3.97 4.85 -14.48
C ILE A 305 -3.68 5.79 -15.65
N ASP A 306 -3.24 7.01 -15.34
CA ASP A 306 -2.76 7.97 -16.33
C ASP A 306 -1.36 7.56 -16.82
N THR A 307 -1.33 6.92 -18.00
CA THR A 307 -0.10 6.44 -18.64
C THR A 307 0.77 7.55 -19.23
N ASN A 308 0.40 8.82 -19.06
CA ASN A 308 1.19 9.97 -19.51
C ASN A 308 2.03 10.62 -18.41
N GLN A 309 1.72 10.35 -17.15
CA GLN A 309 2.42 10.96 -16.02
C GLN A 309 3.57 10.08 -15.51
N THR A 310 4.65 10.73 -15.05
CA THR A 310 5.79 10.07 -14.41
C THR A 310 5.82 10.38 -12.92
N ILE A 311 5.99 9.33 -12.10
CA ILE A 311 6.35 9.43 -10.69
C ILE A 311 7.25 8.26 -10.30
N LEU A 312 8.50 8.57 -9.97
CA LEU A 312 9.50 7.65 -9.46
C LEU A 312 9.77 7.99 -8.00
N ILE A 313 9.76 6.96 -7.15
CA ILE A 313 10.15 7.08 -5.74
C ILE A 313 11.18 6.01 -5.42
N ASP A 314 12.27 6.41 -4.77
CA ASP A 314 13.34 5.52 -4.30
C ASP A 314 13.82 5.97 -2.92
N ASP A 315 14.33 5.05 -2.10
CA ASP A 315 14.80 5.34 -0.73
C ASP A 315 16.30 5.02 -0.64
N LEU A 316 17.12 6.06 -0.83
CA LEU A 316 18.57 5.98 -0.99
C LEU A 316 19.24 5.63 0.35
N TYR A 317 19.97 4.52 0.38
CA TYR A 317 20.72 4.07 1.56
C TYR A 317 21.90 4.98 1.85
N VAL A 318 21.99 5.44 3.10
CA VAL A 318 23.13 6.21 3.59
C VAL A 318 24.12 5.25 4.25
N LYS A 319 25.35 5.28 3.74
CA LYS A 319 26.50 4.55 4.26
C LYS A 319 27.64 5.53 4.48
N ASP A 320 28.18 5.54 5.68
CA ASP A 320 29.33 6.38 6.06
C ASP A 320 29.09 7.87 5.73
N GLY A 321 27.90 8.36 6.08
CA GLY A 321 27.50 9.76 5.89
C GLY A 321 27.19 10.15 4.44
N ARG A 322 27.14 9.20 3.50
CA ARG A 322 26.97 9.45 2.06
C ARG A 322 25.95 8.52 1.43
N PHE A 323 25.33 8.96 0.35
CA PHE A 323 24.48 8.13 -0.49
C PHE A 323 24.84 8.29 -1.96
N SER A 324 24.67 7.23 -2.74
CA SER A 324 24.89 7.24 -4.19
C SER A 324 24.11 6.09 -4.82
N ARG A 325 23.36 6.38 -5.90
CA ARG A 325 22.58 5.39 -6.65
C ARG A 325 22.56 5.76 -8.12
N THR A 326 22.69 4.75 -8.99
CA THR A 326 22.38 4.90 -10.41
C THR A 326 20.92 4.55 -10.63
N ILE A 327 20.18 5.47 -11.22
CA ILE A 327 18.81 5.29 -11.67
C ILE A 327 18.86 5.03 -13.17
N ASP A 328 18.39 3.85 -13.55
CA ASP A 328 18.31 3.39 -14.93
C ASP A 328 16.86 2.98 -15.14
N ILE A 329 16.17 3.73 -16.00
CA ILE A 329 14.75 3.55 -16.33
C ILE A 329 14.56 3.45 -17.84
N GLU A 330 15.62 3.08 -18.57
CA GLU A 330 15.62 2.97 -20.02
C GLU A 330 14.58 1.95 -20.51
N ARG A 331 14.47 0.82 -19.81
CA ARG A 331 13.56 -0.29 -20.16
C ARG A 331 12.14 -0.12 -19.63
N ASP A 332 11.91 0.88 -18.77
CA ASP A 332 10.68 1.05 -17.99
C ASP A 332 9.79 2.17 -18.56
N VAL A 333 9.73 2.30 -19.89
CA VAL A 333 9.05 3.42 -20.58
C VAL A 333 7.55 3.46 -20.29
N SER A 334 6.91 2.32 -20.05
CA SER A 334 5.49 2.26 -19.67
C SER A 334 5.22 2.80 -18.26
N ILE A 335 6.18 2.64 -17.34
CA ILE A 335 6.10 3.13 -15.95
C ILE A 335 6.52 4.60 -15.88
N TYR A 336 7.60 4.95 -16.57
CA TYR A 336 8.15 6.30 -16.60
C TYR A 336 8.13 6.86 -18.03
N PRO A 337 6.97 7.35 -18.51
CA PRO A 337 6.82 7.77 -19.90
C PRO A 337 7.68 8.99 -20.25
N LEU A 338 7.96 9.86 -19.26
CA LEU A 338 8.70 11.10 -19.43
C LEU A 338 8.13 11.98 -20.58
N LYS A 339 6.82 12.24 -20.55
CA LYS A 339 6.12 13.08 -21.55
C LYS A 339 6.06 14.56 -21.20
N ALA A 340 6.09 14.94 -19.92
CA ALA A 340 6.10 16.33 -19.48
C ALA A 340 7.37 17.09 -19.94
N GLU A 341 7.26 18.40 -20.12
CA GLU A 341 8.39 19.28 -20.49
C GLU A 341 9.39 19.44 -19.34
N GLU A 342 8.90 19.44 -18.10
CA GLU A 342 9.69 19.64 -16.89
C GLU A 342 9.28 18.67 -15.78
N TYR A 343 10.26 18.30 -14.97
CA TYR A 343 10.14 17.41 -13.81
C TYR A 343 10.69 18.10 -12.57
N VAL A 344 10.21 17.70 -11.40
CA VAL A 344 10.84 18.04 -10.13
C VAL A 344 11.47 16.78 -9.54
N MET A 345 12.77 16.87 -9.26
CA MET A 345 13.52 15.88 -8.51
C MET A 345 13.75 16.40 -7.09
N THR A 346 13.16 15.74 -6.09
CA THR A 346 13.22 16.12 -4.67
C THR A 346 13.96 15.06 -3.88
N PHE A 347 14.87 15.49 -3.01
CA PHE A 347 15.55 14.68 -2.02
C PHE A 347 15.08 15.10 -0.64
N THR A 348 14.59 14.16 0.16
CA THR A 348 14.08 14.44 1.50
C THR A 348 14.66 13.49 2.55
N PHE A 349 15.21 14.04 3.61
CA PHE A 349 15.42 13.31 4.87
C PHE A 349 14.30 13.67 5.85
N ASN A 350 13.46 12.71 6.20
CA ASN A 350 12.38 12.87 7.17
C ASN A 350 12.68 12.06 8.46
N PRO A 351 12.84 12.72 9.63
CA PRO A 351 13.14 12.03 10.88
C PRO A 351 12.03 11.06 11.31
N LEU A 352 10.77 11.32 10.96
CA LEU A 352 9.64 10.44 11.30
C LEU A 352 9.78 9.02 10.69
N THR A 353 10.39 8.94 9.51
CA THR A 353 10.60 7.68 8.79
C THR A 353 11.96 7.04 9.12
N ALA A 354 12.81 7.73 9.89
CA ALA A 354 14.15 7.25 10.21
C ALA A 354 14.12 6.07 11.20
N PRO A 355 15.14 5.20 11.18
CA PRO A 355 15.36 4.19 12.22
C PRO A 355 15.60 4.82 13.60
N ASP A 356 15.37 4.06 14.67
CA ASP A 356 15.46 4.56 16.05
C ASP A 356 16.84 5.12 16.39
N PHE A 357 17.92 4.41 16.03
CA PHE A 357 19.29 4.90 16.26
C PHE A 357 19.61 6.21 15.53
N VAL A 358 18.90 6.54 14.44
CA VAL A 358 19.01 7.84 13.78
C VAL A 358 18.20 8.88 14.54
N GLN A 359 17.00 8.53 15.00
CA GLN A 359 16.17 9.39 15.85
C GLN A 359 16.81 9.67 17.22
N ASP A 360 17.72 8.83 17.71
CA ASP A 360 18.51 9.13 18.92
C ASP A 360 19.47 10.31 18.69
N VAL A 361 19.86 10.56 17.44
CA VAL A 361 20.70 11.70 17.06
C VAL A 361 19.85 12.93 16.74
N VAL A 362 18.78 12.77 15.96
CA VAL A 362 18.02 13.91 15.41
C VAL A 362 16.70 14.18 16.12
N GLY A 363 16.25 13.30 17.01
CA GLY A 363 14.95 13.36 17.67
C GLY A 363 13.81 12.79 16.82
N PHE A 364 12.60 12.74 17.40
CA PHE A 364 11.41 12.23 16.71
C PHE A 364 11.03 13.11 15.52
N LYS A 365 11.11 14.44 15.70
CA LYS A 365 10.67 15.44 14.73
C LYS A 365 11.82 16.32 14.23
N GLY A 366 13.07 15.89 14.41
CA GLY A 366 14.24 16.64 13.95
C GLY A 366 14.70 17.72 14.93
N GLU A 367 14.36 17.60 16.22
CA GLU A 367 14.76 18.50 17.31
C GLU A 367 16.28 18.70 17.40
N GLY A 368 17.05 17.66 17.03
CA GLY A 368 18.51 17.69 16.99
C GLY A 368 19.11 18.38 15.77
N LEU A 369 18.35 18.56 14.68
CA LEU A 369 18.87 19.09 13.41
C LEU A 369 19.19 20.59 13.49
N ALA A 370 20.39 20.96 13.05
CA ALA A 370 20.91 22.32 13.04
C ALA A 370 21.23 22.87 11.64
N ASP A 371 21.13 22.05 10.59
CA ASP A 371 21.33 22.49 9.20
C ASP A 371 20.49 23.74 8.91
N GLN A 372 21.05 24.66 8.14
CA GLN A 372 20.37 25.90 7.74
C GLN A 372 19.97 25.85 6.27
N LYS A 373 20.91 25.43 5.43
CA LYS A 373 20.73 25.25 3.99
C LYS A 373 19.90 23.97 3.81
N TYR A 374 18.67 24.08 3.32
CA TYR A 374 17.70 22.99 3.10
C TYR A 374 16.84 22.54 4.28
N LEU A 375 16.97 23.16 5.45
CA LEU A 375 16.05 22.87 6.55
C LEU A 375 14.66 23.42 6.22
N VAL A 376 13.65 22.55 6.30
CA VAL A 376 12.25 22.91 6.15
C VAL A 376 11.46 22.42 7.35
N VAL A 377 10.47 23.20 7.78
CA VAL A 377 9.58 22.85 8.88
C VAL A 377 8.17 22.65 8.33
N ARG A 378 7.64 21.44 8.44
CA ARG A 378 6.27 21.10 8.01
C ARG A 378 5.52 20.45 9.15
N ASN A 379 4.39 21.05 9.56
CA ASN A 379 3.56 20.54 10.66
C ASN A 379 4.37 20.28 11.96
N GLY A 380 5.34 21.15 12.27
CA GLY A 380 6.21 21.01 13.43
C GLY A 380 7.34 19.97 13.30
N VAL A 381 7.52 19.37 12.12
CA VAL A 381 8.63 18.44 11.82
C VAL A 381 9.72 19.19 11.08
N ARG A 382 10.93 19.20 11.65
CA ARG A 382 12.17 19.70 11.05
C ARG A 382 12.75 18.60 10.17
N MET A 383 12.81 18.84 8.86
CA MET A 383 13.30 17.88 7.87
C MET A 383 14.21 18.59 6.87
N LEU A 384 14.95 17.82 6.07
CA LEU A 384 15.88 18.39 5.08
C LEU A 384 15.35 18.10 3.69
N GLU A 385 15.27 19.13 2.84
CA GLU A 385 14.73 19.00 1.49
C GLU A 385 15.51 19.83 0.46
N LYS A 386 15.96 19.17 -0.60
CA LYS A 386 16.57 19.82 -1.77
C LYS A 386 15.86 19.38 -3.03
N SER A 387 15.55 20.33 -3.91
CA SER A 387 14.78 20.09 -5.13
C SER A 387 15.48 20.68 -6.36
N PHE A 388 15.30 20.01 -7.50
CA PHE A 388 15.78 20.44 -8.82
C PHE A 388 14.62 20.46 -9.80
N ILE A 389 14.57 21.48 -10.66
CA ILE A 389 13.75 21.47 -11.87
C ILE A 389 14.61 20.90 -12.99
N ILE A 390 14.12 19.86 -13.66
CA ILE A 390 14.83 19.16 -14.72
C ILE A 390 13.99 19.25 -15.99
N LYS A 391 14.57 19.76 -17.07
CA LYS A 391 13.93 19.75 -18.39
C LYS A 391 13.98 18.35 -18.99
N ARG A 392 12.96 17.99 -19.75
CA ARG A 392 12.83 16.67 -20.40
C ARG A 392 14.07 16.26 -21.19
N ASN A 393 14.66 17.17 -21.95
CA ASN A 393 15.86 16.92 -22.75
C ASN A 393 17.12 16.63 -21.92
N GLN A 394 17.11 16.89 -20.61
CA GLN A 394 18.20 16.53 -19.71
C GLN A 394 18.04 15.13 -19.11
N LEU A 395 16.91 14.46 -19.37
CA LEU A 395 16.62 13.07 -18.98
C LEU A 395 16.60 12.12 -20.17
N LEU A 396 16.71 12.63 -21.40
CA LEU A 396 16.59 11.89 -22.65
C LEU A 396 17.85 11.92 -23.48
#